data_AF-A0A839JAD9-F1
#
_entry.id   AF-A0A839JAD9-F1
#
_cell.length_a   1.000
_cell.length_b   1.000
_cell.length_c   1.000
_cell.angle_alpha   90.00
_cell.angle_beta   90.00
_cell.angle_gamma   90.00
#
_symmetry.space_group_name_H-M   'P 1'
#
loop_
_entity.id
_entity.type
_entity.pdbx_description
1 polymer ?
#
loop_
_entity_poly.entity_id
_entity_poly.type
_entity_poly.pdbx_seq_one_letter_code
_entity_poly.pdbx_strand_id
1 'polypeptide(L)'
;TGATKDPEVEGPGRPADPTRPPPSEASKRRKVTTKNHGRWIRDQVMDWATDGGTIRRLYNDNLKRAQIPVPDLDEQERVVSVLDAFDALVNGLSVGLPAELTARRQQYEFYRDRLLTFDEVAS
;
A
#
# COMPACT_ATOMS: atom_id res chain seq x y z
N THR A 1 13.95 -20.84 -42.29
CA THR A 1 14.19 -21.94 -41.34
C THR A 1 15.64 -21.83 -40.86
N GLY A 2 16.01 -21.65 -39.61
CA GLY A 2 15.36 -21.29 -38.36
C GLY A 2 16.47 -20.65 -37.48
N ALA A 3 16.14 -19.61 -36.72
CA ALA A 3 17.11 -18.93 -35.85
C ALA A 3 17.43 -19.84 -34.65
N THR A 4 18.71 -20.13 -34.44
CA THR A 4 19.23 -20.78 -33.24
C THR A 4 19.10 -19.82 -32.06
N LYS A 5 18.28 -20.20 -31.07
CA LYS A 5 18.09 -19.48 -29.81
C LYS A 5 19.14 -19.98 -28.82
N ASP A 6 19.96 -19.09 -28.28
CA ASP A 6 20.95 -19.43 -27.24
C ASP A 6 20.26 -19.99 -25.98
N PRO A 7 20.90 -20.90 -25.23
CA PRO A 7 20.31 -21.50 -24.05
C PRO A 7 20.23 -20.48 -22.90
N GLU A 8 19.03 -20.35 -22.35
CA GLU A 8 18.71 -19.56 -21.16
C GLU A 8 19.43 -20.19 -19.95
N VAL A 9 20.39 -19.46 -19.38
CA VAL A 9 21.12 -19.89 -18.17
C VAL A 9 20.20 -19.66 -16.98
N GLU A 10 19.48 -20.70 -16.56
CA GLU A 10 18.79 -20.71 -15.27
C GLU A 10 19.84 -20.57 -14.15
N GLY A 11 19.90 -19.39 -13.54
CA GLY A 11 20.68 -19.17 -12.33
C GLY A 11 20.20 -20.09 -11.20
N PRO A 12 21.06 -20.39 -10.20
CA PRO A 12 20.71 -21.31 -9.13
C PRO A 12 19.44 -20.83 -8.41
N GLY A 13 18.43 -21.70 -8.41
CA GLY A 13 17.13 -21.44 -7.79
C GLY A 13 17.29 -20.98 -6.34
N ARG A 14 16.54 -19.94 -5.98
CA ARG A 14 16.50 -19.39 -4.61
C ARG A 14 16.20 -20.52 -3.62
N PRO A 15 16.99 -20.70 -2.55
CA PRO A 15 16.71 -21.74 -1.56
C PRO A 15 15.33 -21.48 -0.92
N ALA A 16 14.55 -22.54 -0.77
CA ALA A 16 13.21 -22.47 -0.19
C ALA A 16 13.29 -22.00 1.27
N ASP A 17 12.45 -21.01 1.62
CA ASP A 17 12.32 -20.47 2.96
C ASP A 17 11.75 -21.53 3.92
N PRO A 18 12.51 -21.96 4.96
CA PRO A 18 12.10 -23.01 5.89
C PRO A 18 10.95 -22.59 6.82
N THR A 19 10.55 -21.32 6.82
CA THR A 19 9.37 -20.87 7.59
C THR A 19 8.06 -20.98 6.83
N ARG A 20 8.08 -21.47 5.58
CA ARG A 20 6.85 -21.65 4.80
C ARG A 20 6.14 -22.95 5.21
N PRO A 21 4.92 -22.90 5.77
CA PRO A 21 4.17 -24.10 6.14
C PRO A 21 3.79 -24.91 4.90
N PRO A 22 3.69 -26.26 5.01
CA PRO A 22 3.34 -27.13 3.89
C PRO A 22 1.91 -26.86 3.39
N PRO A 23 1.65 -27.01 2.07
CA PRO A 23 0.38 -26.61 1.45
C PRO A 23 -0.85 -27.44 1.86
N SER A 24 -0.71 -28.47 2.69
CA SER A 24 -1.80 -29.39 3.07
C SER A 24 -2.64 -28.94 4.27
N GLU A 25 -2.25 -27.93 5.03
CA GLU A 25 -3.06 -27.40 6.16
C GLU A 25 -3.87 -26.14 5.83
N ALA A 26 -3.82 -25.65 4.58
CA ALA A 26 -4.58 -24.46 4.16
C ALA A 26 -6.10 -24.70 4.00
N SER A 27 -6.58 -25.93 4.20
CA SER A 27 -7.96 -26.35 3.96
C SER A 27 -8.89 -26.18 5.16
N LYS A 28 -8.85 -25.02 5.83
CA LYS A 28 -9.98 -24.49 6.60
C LYS A 28 -10.06 -22.97 6.48
N ARG A 29 -10.00 -22.46 5.25
CA ARG A 29 -10.50 -21.11 4.95
C ARG A 29 -12.01 -21.11 5.15
N ARG A 30 -12.46 -20.94 6.39
CA ARG A 30 -13.80 -20.41 6.67
C ARG A 30 -13.94 -19.18 5.78
N LYS A 31 -14.96 -19.15 4.92
CA LYS A 31 -15.35 -17.94 4.18
C LYS A 31 -15.83 -16.93 5.22
N VAL A 32 -14.90 -16.29 5.92
CA VAL A 32 -15.18 -15.03 6.59
C VAL A 32 -15.34 -14.06 5.43
N THR A 33 -16.59 -13.89 4.99
CA THR A 33 -16.94 -12.78 4.14
C THR A 33 -16.80 -11.56 5.05
N THR A 34 -15.59 -11.02 5.16
CA THR A 34 -15.40 -9.70 5.74
C THR A 34 -16.20 -8.79 4.85
N LYS A 35 -17.41 -8.40 5.29
CA LYS A 35 -18.16 -7.34 4.65
C LYS A 35 -17.29 -6.11 4.78
N ASN A 36 -16.53 -5.80 3.74
CA ASN A 36 -15.71 -4.59 3.70
C ASN A 36 -16.64 -3.41 3.96
N HIS A 37 -16.32 -2.59 4.96
CA HIS A 37 -17.03 -1.34 5.20
C HIS A 37 -17.01 -0.44 3.94
N GLY A 38 -16.04 -0.56 3.04
CA GLY A 38 -16.10 0.13 1.74
C GLY A 38 -17.32 -0.22 0.86
N ARG A 39 -17.99 -1.36 1.10
CA ARG A 39 -19.18 -1.77 0.35
C ARG A 39 -20.41 -0.94 0.69
N TRP A 40 -20.57 -0.48 1.94
CA TRP A 40 -21.76 0.29 2.32
C TRP A 40 -21.76 1.70 1.69
N ILE A 41 -20.59 2.33 1.55
CA ILE A 41 -20.45 3.60 0.83
C ILE A 41 -20.90 3.46 -0.63
N ARG A 42 -20.44 2.39 -1.29
CA ARG A 42 -20.80 2.07 -2.68
C ARG A 42 -22.29 1.73 -2.85
N ASP A 43 -22.85 0.93 -1.94
CA ASP A 43 -24.20 0.39 -2.08
C ASP A 43 -25.29 1.37 -1.54
N GLN A 44 -24.95 2.32 -0.66
CA GLN A 44 -25.94 3.17 0.02
C GLN A 44 -25.79 4.68 -0.20
N VAL A 45 -24.58 5.21 -0.35
CA VAL A 45 -24.37 6.68 -0.35
C VAL A 45 -24.34 7.22 -1.77
N MET A 46 -23.63 6.55 -2.68
CA MET A 46 -23.56 6.93 -4.08
C MET A 46 -23.38 5.71 -5.00
N ASP A 47 -24.30 5.51 -5.94
CA ASP A 47 -24.10 4.57 -7.05
C ASP A 47 -23.07 5.14 -8.04
N TRP A 48 -21.81 4.81 -7.79
CA TRP A 48 -20.68 5.15 -8.66
C TRP A 48 -20.54 4.20 -9.86
N ALA A 49 -21.52 3.32 -10.12
CA ALA A 49 -21.50 2.50 -11.32
C ALA A 49 -21.47 3.42 -12.57
N THR A 50 -20.37 3.33 -13.30
CA THR A 50 -20.20 3.97 -14.61
C THR A 50 -20.81 3.05 -15.66
N ASP A 51 -21.79 3.54 -16.41
CA ASP A 51 -22.24 2.86 -17.63
C ASP A 51 -21.19 3.08 -18.73
N GLY A 52 -20.23 2.16 -18.83
CA GLY A 52 -19.10 2.24 -19.78
C GLY A 52 -17.92 3.09 -19.28
N GLY A 53 -17.18 3.71 -20.20
CA GLY A 53 -15.94 4.46 -19.92
C GLY A 53 -16.13 5.93 -19.53
N THR A 54 -17.36 6.39 -19.39
CA THR A 54 -17.66 7.80 -19.06
C THR A 54 -17.90 7.96 -17.56
N ILE A 55 -17.07 8.75 -16.90
CA ILE A 55 -17.25 9.10 -15.49
C ILE A 55 -18.54 9.94 -15.37
N ARG A 56 -19.51 9.47 -14.57
CA ARG A 56 -20.73 10.24 -14.27
C ARG A 56 -20.34 11.56 -13.61
N ARG A 57 -20.82 12.69 -14.14
CA ARG A 57 -20.62 14.00 -13.49
C ARG A 57 -21.27 14.00 -12.11
N LEU A 58 -20.52 14.46 -11.11
CA LEU A 58 -21.04 14.71 -9.78
C LEU A 58 -21.80 16.05 -9.78
N TYR A 59 -23.12 15.98 -9.79
CA TYR A 59 -23.99 17.16 -9.65
C TYR A 59 -24.15 17.53 -8.17
N ASN A 60 -24.17 18.84 -7.87
CA ASN A 60 -24.35 19.35 -6.51
C ASN A 60 -25.62 18.80 -5.83
N ASP A 61 -26.69 18.61 -6.60
CA ASP A 61 -27.95 18.07 -6.07
C ASP A 61 -27.85 16.59 -5.70
N ASN A 62 -26.90 15.85 -6.29
CA ASN A 62 -26.63 14.47 -5.90
C ASN A 62 -25.85 14.46 -4.58
N LEU A 63 -24.83 15.32 -4.43
CA LEU A 63 -24.07 15.46 -3.19
C LEU A 63 -24.96 15.84 -2.00
N LYS A 64 -25.91 16.76 -2.19
CA LYS A 64 -26.86 17.16 -1.14
C LYS A 64 -27.84 16.06 -0.73
N ARG A 65 -28.11 15.10 -1.62
CA ARG A 65 -29.03 13.97 -1.39
C ARG A 65 -28.35 12.76 -0.77
N ALA A 66 -27.02 12.69 -0.78
CA ALA A 66 -26.30 11.60 -0.11
C ALA A 66 -26.54 11.68 1.40
N GLN A 67 -27.07 10.59 1.95
CA GLN A 67 -27.18 10.40 3.39
C GLN A 67 -25.95 9.63 3.87
N ILE A 68 -25.19 10.25 4.77
CA ILE A 68 -24.06 9.61 5.43
C ILE A 68 -24.55 9.16 6.82
N PRO A 69 -24.56 7.86 7.12
CA PRO A 69 -24.86 7.37 8.45
C PRO A 69 -23.74 7.82 9.39
N VAL A 70 -24.14 8.44 10.48
CA VAL A 70 -23.24 8.91 11.54
C VAL A 70 -23.29 7.89 12.67
N PRO A 71 -22.18 7.21 13.02
CA PRO A 71 -22.13 6.27 14.13
C PRO A 71 -22.17 6.99 15.48
N ASP A 72 -22.23 6.25 16.60
CA ASP A 72 -22.21 6.84 17.94
C ASP A 72 -20.88 7.54 18.24
N LEU A 73 -20.89 8.53 19.16
CA LEU A 73 -19.72 9.37 19.45
C LEU A 73 -18.49 8.57 19.87
N ASP A 74 -18.64 7.56 20.72
CA ASP A 74 -17.53 6.71 21.16
C ASP A 74 -16.88 5.98 19.98
N GLU A 75 -17.67 5.53 19.01
CA GLU A 75 -17.18 4.89 17.80
C GLU A 75 -16.50 5.90 16.86
N GLN A 76 -17.04 7.12 16.76
CA GLN A 76 -16.40 8.19 15.99
C GLN A 76 -15.02 8.53 16.54
N GLU A 77 -14.88 8.72 17.86
CA GLU A 77 -13.60 9.04 18.50
C GLU A 77 -12.57 7.92 18.28
N ARG A 78 -13.00 6.66 18.45
CA ARG A 78 -12.14 5.50 18.18
C ARG A 78 -11.67 5.50 16.73
N VAL A 79 -12.56 5.71 15.77
CA VAL A 79 -12.22 5.71 14.34
C VAL A 79 -11.29 6.87 14.00
N VAL A 80 -11.59 8.08 14.49
CA VAL A 80 -10.77 9.29 14.26
C VAL A 80 -9.35 9.09 14.80
N SER A 81 -9.20 8.57 16.02
CA SER A 81 -7.87 8.33 16.61
C SER A 81 -6.97 7.42 15.74
N VAL A 82 -7.56 6.42 15.09
CA VAL A 82 -6.83 5.50 14.22
C VAL A 82 -6.51 6.15 12.88
N LEU A 83 -7.44 6.92 12.33
CA LEU A 83 -7.23 7.65 11.07
C LEU A 83 -6.21 8.76 11.23
N ASP A 84 -6.22 9.49 12.35
CA ASP A 84 -5.24 10.53 12.67
C ASP A 84 -3.84 9.93 12.83
N ALA A 85 -3.72 8.79 13.51
CA ALA A 85 -2.44 8.08 13.64
C ALA A 85 -1.91 7.58 12.28
N PHE A 86 -2.80 7.10 11.42
CA PHE A 86 -2.44 6.68 10.06
C PHE A 86 -2.02 7.88 9.19
N ASP A 87 -2.77 8.97 9.22
CA ASP A 87 -2.46 10.18 8.47
C ASP A 87 -1.12 10.79 8.92
N ALA A 88 -0.89 10.87 10.23
CA ALA A 88 0.38 11.31 10.78
C ALA A 88 1.55 10.43 10.32
N LEU A 89 1.35 9.11 10.20
CA LEU A 89 2.40 8.20 9.72
C LEU A 89 2.68 8.35 8.22
N VAL A 90 1.66 8.58 7.40
CA VAL A 90 1.79 8.61 5.93
C VAL A 90 2.18 9.99 5.42
N ASN A 91 1.50 11.03 5.91
CA ASN A 91 1.58 12.40 5.40
C ASN A 91 2.32 13.34 6.36
N GLY A 92 2.60 12.92 7.59
CA GLY A 92 3.37 13.72 8.55
C GLY A 92 4.74 14.09 7.99
N LEU A 93 5.03 15.38 7.90
CA LEU A 93 6.32 15.86 7.39
C LEU A 93 7.45 15.67 8.41
N SER A 94 7.13 15.82 9.70
CA SER A 94 8.07 15.71 10.83
C SER A 94 8.12 14.31 11.43
N VAL A 95 7.10 13.48 11.20
CA VAL A 95 6.96 12.13 11.73
C VAL A 95 6.42 11.26 10.60
N GLY A 96 6.92 10.03 10.45
CA GLY A 96 6.40 9.08 9.47
C GLY A 96 7.22 8.97 8.19
N LEU A 97 6.58 8.59 7.08
CA LEU A 97 7.26 8.18 5.85
C LEU A 97 8.13 9.29 5.21
N PRO A 98 7.69 10.56 5.10
CA PRO A 98 8.53 11.63 4.56
C PRO A 98 9.79 11.89 5.39
N ALA A 99 9.65 11.85 6.72
CA ALA A 99 10.76 12.04 7.66
C ALA A 99 11.76 10.88 7.55
N GLU A 100 11.29 9.64 7.56
CA GLU A 100 12.12 8.45 7.38
C GLU A 100 12.83 8.47 6.01
N LEU A 101 12.13 8.83 4.93
CA LEU A 101 12.73 8.90 3.60
C LEU A 101 13.86 9.93 3.55
N THR A 102 13.69 11.09 4.19
CA THR A 102 14.71 12.12 4.30
C THR A 102 15.92 11.62 5.08
N ALA A 103 15.70 11.00 6.24
CA ALA A 103 16.76 10.42 7.05
C ALA A 103 17.53 9.34 6.28
N ARG A 104 16.84 8.48 5.52
CA ARG A 104 17.48 7.44 4.70
C ARG A 104 18.28 7.99 3.53
N ARG A 105 17.83 9.10 2.93
CA ARG A 105 18.61 9.81 1.89
C ARG A 105 19.90 10.39 2.47
N GLN A 106 19.82 11.06 3.61
CA GLN A 106 21.00 11.58 4.30
C GLN A 106 21.98 10.47 4.71
N GLN A 107 21.45 9.38 5.26
CA GLN A 107 22.24 8.20 5.59
C GLN A 107 22.96 7.65 4.35
N TYR A 108 22.22 7.49 3.24
CA TYR A 108 22.79 7.01 1.98
C TYR A 108 23.90 7.93 1.47
N GLU A 109 23.67 9.25 1.45
CA GLU A 109 24.66 10.24 1.01
C GLU A 109 25.95 10.16 1.84
N PHE A 110 25.82 10.12 3.17
CA PHE A 110 26.97 9.99 4.07
C PHE A 110 27.80 8.73 3.79
N TYR A 111 27.17 7.56 3.66
CA TYR A 111 27.88 6.32 3.41
C TYR A 111 28.38 6.19 1.97
N ARG A 112 27.66 6.73 0.99
CA ARG A 112 28.13 6.82 -0.40
C ARG A 112 29.42 7.60 -0.46
N ASP A 113 29.44 8.79 0.14
CA ASP A 113 30.61 9.66 0.09
C ASP A 113 31.77 9.02 0.85
N ARG A 114 31.54 8.47 2.05
CA ARG A 114 32.57 7.77 2.83
C ARG A 114 33.16 6.54 2.15
N LEU A 115 32.36 5.73 1.46
CA LEU A 115 32.83 4.49 0.82
C LEU A 115 33.51 4.75 -0.52
N LEU A 116 33.19 5.87 -1.19
CA LEU A 116 33.72 6.23 -2.49
C LEU A 116 34.76 7.36 -2.43
N THR A 117 35.02 7.93 -1.25
CA THR A 117 36.26 8.67 -0.98
C THR A 117 37.33 7.66 -0.60
N PHE A 118 38.22 7.41 -1.56
CA PHE A 118 39.47 6.74 -1.28
C PHE A 118 40.45 7.82 -0.89
N ASP A 119 41.03 7.73 0.31
CA ASP A 119 42.26 8.46 0.60
C ASP A 119 43.24 8.08 -0.51
N GLU A 120 43.73 9.07 -1.27
CA GLU A 120 44.81 8.83 -2.23
C GLU A 120 45.92 8.16 -1.43
N VAL A 121 46.12 6.86 -1.67
CA VAL A 121 47.17 6.08 -1.02
C VAL A 121 48.44 6.82 -1.37
N ALA A 122 48.99 7.51 -0.36
CA ALA A 122 50.09 8.43 -0.54
C ALA A 122 51.20 7.76 -1.35
N SER A 123 51.62 8.48 -2.39
CA SER A 123 52.79 8.31 -3.25
C SER A 123 53.94 7.51 -2.65
#